data_AF-A0A2V7BG79-F1
#
_entry.id   AF-A0A2V7BG79-F1
#
_cell.length_a   1.000
_cell.length_b   1.000
_cell.length_c   1.000
_cell.angle_alpha   90.00
_cell.angle_beta   90.00
_cell.angle_gamma   90.00
#
_symmetry.space_group_name_H-M   'P 1'
#
loop_
_entity.id
_entity.type
_entity.pdbx_description
1 polymer ?
#
loop_
_entity_poly.entity_id
_entity_poly.type
_entity_poly.pdbx_seq_one_letter_code
_entity_poly.pdbx_strand_id
1 'polypeptide(L)' 'MTLRELSAYSRLSLRTLQRHVAGLTRWRLPHYRVGGKILVRRSEFDGWLEQWRRDALELQLRVGPTRLRRSATVPS' A
#
# COMPACT_ATOMS: atom_id res chain seq x y z
N MET A 1 9.64 -6.18 9.58
CA MET A 1 8.65 -5.18 10.04
C MET A 1 7.28 -5.83 10.05
N THR A 2 6.47 -5.57 11.08
CA THR A 2 5.07 -5.99 11.12
C THR A 2 4.19 -5.12 10.22
N LEU A 3 2.97 -5.56 9.90
CA LEU A 3 2.02 -4.74 9.14
C LEU A 3 1.71 -3.40 9.83
N ARG A 4 1.72 -3.35 11.17
CA ARG A 4 1.53 -2.11 11.95
C ARG A 4 2.68 -1.15 11.75
N GLU A 5 3.91 -1.65 11.80
CA GLU A 5 5.11 -0.83 11.56
C GLU A 5 5.18 -0.33 10.12
N LEU A 6 4.82 -1.18 9.15
CA LEU A 6 4.70 -0.76 7.76
C LEU A 6 3.66 0.32 7.55
N SER A 7 2.53 0.23 8.25
CA SER A 7 1.49 1.24 8.19
C SER A 7 2.00 2.60 8.69
N ALA A 8 2.74 2.60 9.81
CA ALA A 8 3.37 3.82 10.33
C ALA A 8 4.47 4.36 9.39
N TYR A 9 5.31 3.48 8.84
CA TYR A 9 6.42 3.85 7.95
C TYR A 9 5.95 4.42 6.61
N SER A 10 4.96 3.77 5.99
CA SER A 10 4.49 4.11 4.64
C SER A 10 3.29 5.06 4.60
N ARG A 11 2.68 5.36 5.76
CA ARG A 11 1.37 6.03 5.90
C ARG A 11 0.22 5.31 5.17
N LEU A 12 0.40 4.06 4.77
CA LEU A 12 -0.66 3.23 4.20
C LEU A 12 -1.51 2.63 5.30
N SER A 13 -2.80 2.45 5.04
CA SER A 13 -3.70 1.76 5.97
C SER A 13 -3.37 0.26 6.07
N LEU A 14 -3.45 -0.28 7.29
CA LEU A 14 -3.35 -1.72 7.57
C LEU A 14 -4.25 -2.56 6.64
N ARG A 15 -5.47 -2.08 6.38
CA ARG A 15 -6.43 -2.73 5.47
C ARG A 15 -5.89 -2.86 4.04
N THR A 16 -5.22 -1.82 3.53
CA THR A 16 -4.60 -1.84 2.21
C THR A 16 -3.49 -2.89 2.17
N LEU A 17 -2.59 -2.87 3.16
CA LEU A 17 -1.52 -3.86 3.28
C LEU A 17 -2.06 -5.29 3.36
N GLN A 18 -3.10 -5.53 4.16
CA GLN A 18 -3.76 -6.83 4.25
C GLN A 18 -4.37 -7.30 2.93
N ARG A 19 -4.97 -6.42 2.13
CA ARG A 19 -5.49 -6.77 0.79
C ARG A 19 -4.37 -7.19 -0.17
N HIS A 20 -3.22 -6.52 -0.13
CA HIS A 20 -2.05 -6.89 -0.93
C HIS A 20 -1.43 -8.22 -0.48
N VAL A 21 -1.40 -8.48 0.83
CA VAL A 21 -0.97 -9.76 1.41
C VAL A 21 -1.93 -10.89 1.03
N ALA A 22 -3.24 -10.64 1.08
CA ALA A 22 -4.29 -11.60 0.73
C ALA A 22 -4.37 -11.89 -0.78
N GLY A 23 -3.55 -11.25 -1.61
CA GLY A 23 -3.55 -11.46 -3.06
C GLY A 23 -4.78 -10.90 -3.78
N LEU A 24 -5.56 -10.05 -3.12
CA LEU A 24 -6.75 -9.39 -3.69
C LEU A 24 -6.39 -8.24 -4.64
N THR A 25 -5.12 -8.11 -4.99
CA THR A 25 -4.57 -7.02 -5.79
C THR A 25 -3.51 -7.59 -6.72
N ARG A 26 -3.36 -6.96 -7.88
CA ARG A 26 -2.39 -7.36 -8.91
C ARG A 26 -0.96 -7.43 -8.36
N TRP A 27 -0.64 -6.50 -7.46
CA TRP A 27 0.65 -6.42 -6.78
C TRP A 27 0.57 -7.14 -5.44
N ARG A 28 1.04 -8.40 -5.40
CA ARG A 28 1.15 -9.19 -4.17
C ARG A 28 2.31 -8.70 -3.33
N LEU A 29 2.07 -8.50 -2.04
CA LEU A 29 3.13 -8.10 -1.12
C LEU A 29 3.95 -9.33 -0.67
N PRO A 30 5.28 -9.30 -0.79
CA PRO A 30 6.12 -10.35 -0.23
C PRO A 30 5.99 -10.33 1.30
N HIS A 31 5.53 -11.44 1.86
CA HIS A 31 5.28 -11.56 3.29
C HIS A 31 5.74 -12.91 3.83
N TYR A 32 6.15 -12.89 5.08
CA TYR A 32 6.67 -14.03 5.82
C TYR A 32 5.80 -14.23 7.05
N ARG A 33 5.36 -15.46 7.28
CA ARG A 33 4.61 -15.82 8.48
C ARG A 33 5.57 -16.38 9.51
N VAL A 34 5.82 -15.63 10.59
CA VAL A 34 6.72 -16.05 11.67
C VAL A 34 5.93 -16.03 12.97
N GLY A 35 5.78 -17.20 13.60
CA GLY A 35 5.06 -17.32 14.88
C GLY A 35 3.61 -16.80 14.84
N GLY A 36 2.91 -17.00 13.72
CA GLY A 36 1.54 -16.51 13.54
C GLY A 36 1.40 -15.05 13.14
N LYS A 37 2.49 -14.27 13.10
CA LYS A 37 2.50 -12.87 12.68
C LYS A 37 2.95 -12.72 11.24
N ILE A 38 2.33 -11.79 10.52
CA ILE A 38 2.74 -11.41 9.17
C ILE A 38 3.83 -10.35 9.26
N LEU A 39 5.00 -10.71 8.75
CA LEU A 39 6.19 -9.87 8.67
C LEU A 39 6.55 -9.63 7.21
N VAL A 40 7.10 -8.46 6.95
CA VAL A 40 7.57 -8.06 5.63
C VAL A 40 8.97 -7.47 5.80
N ARG A 41 9.87 -7.76 4.86
CA ARG A 41 11.19 -7.14 4.83
C ARG A 41 11.08 -5.72 4.28
N ARG A 42 11.80 -4.79 4.92
CA ARG A 42 11.77 -3.37 4.52
C ARG A 42 12.28 -3.17 3.10
N SER A 43 13.40 -3.77 2.72
CA SER A 43 13.95 -3.63 1.35
C SER A 43 13.00 -4.14 0.27
N GLU A 44 12.32 -5.26 0.52
CA GLU A 44 11.31 -5.78 -0.41
C GLU A 44 10.07 -4.89 -0.47
N PHE A 45 9.66 -4.35 0.68
CA PHE A 45 8.57 -3.41 0.74
C PHE A 45 8.87 -2.11 -0.02
N ASP A 46 10.08 -1.57 0.13
CA ASP A 46 10.50 -0.34 -0.55
C ASP A 46 10.46 -0.52 -2.07
N GLY A 47 11.06 -1.59 -2.61
CA GLY A 47 11.01 -1.88 -4.04
C GLY A 47 9.59 -2.15 -4.55
N TRP A 48 8.76 -2.85 -3.77
CA TRP A 48 7.35 -3.04 -4.08
C TRP A 48 6.57 -1.71 -4.08
N LEU A 49 6.87 -0.80 -3.15
CA LEU A 49 6.19 0.48 -3.01
C LEU A 49 6.50 1.41 -4.19
N GLU A 50 7.75 1.42 -4.66
CA GLU A 50 8.15 2.15 -5.86
C GLU A 50 7.40 1.64 -7.10
N GLN A 51 7.33 0.32 -7.27
CA GLN A 51 6.60 -0.29 -8.37
C GLN A 51 5.09 0.02 -8.30
N TRP A 52 4.51 -0.09 -7.10
CA TRP A 52 3.09 0.20 -6.86
C TRP A 52 2.74 1.67 -7.14
N ARG A 53 3.59 2.62 -6.73
CA ARG A 53 3.39 4.05 -7.04
C ARG A 53 3.48 4.33 -8.53
N ARG A 54 4.44 3.69 -9.23
CA ARG A 54 4.60 3.84 -10.67
C ARG A 54 3.38 3.32 -11.43
N ASP A 55 2.89 2.15 -11.05
CA ASP A 55 1.68 1.55 -11.65
C ASP A 55 0.42 2.33 -11.29
N ALA A 56 0.30 2.84 -10.05
CA ALA A 56 -0.80 3.72 -9.66
C ALA A 56 -0.82 5.00 -10.50
N LEU A 57 0.34 5.61 -10.74
CA LEU A 57 0.48 6.77 -11.61
C LEU A 57 0.16 6.41 -13.06
N GLU A 58 0.63 5.27 -13.56
CA GLU A 58 0.35 4.82 -14.93
C GLU A 58 -1.14 4.54 -15.15
N LEU A 59 -1.81 3.88 -14.20
CA LEU A 59 -3.25 3.67 -14.22
C LEU A 59 -4.00 5.01 -14.14
N GLN A 60 -3.50 5.97 -13.37
CA GLN A 60 -4.06 7.33 -13.29
C GLN A 60 -3.82 8.17 -14.56
N LEU A 61 -2.82 7.82 -15.38
CA LEU A 61 -2.60 8.42 -16.69
C LEU A 61 -3.49 7.77 -17.77
N ARG A 62 -3.73 6.45 -17.66
CA ARG A 62 -4.60 5.69 -18.58
C ARG A 62 -6.09 5.91 -18.33
N VAL A 63 -6.47 6.09 -17.07
CA VAL A 63 -7.79 6.56 -16.63
C VAL A 63 -7.64 8.06 -16.41
N GLY A 64 -7.87 8.86 -17.45
CA GLY A 64 -7.72 10.33 -17.41
C GLY A 64 -8.25 10.95 -16.12
N PRO A 65 -7.65 12.06 -15.65
CA PRO A 65 -7.60 12.46 -14.24
C PRO A 65 -8.98 12.36 -13.59
N THR A 66 -9.24 11.24 -12.93
CA THR A 66 -10.42 11.11 -12.10
C THR A 66 -10.21 12.10 -10.98
N ARG A 67 -10.97 13.20 -11.04
CA ARG A 67 -10.98 14.29 -10.07
C ARG A 67 -10.86 13.69 -8.67
N LEU A 68 -9.70 13.87 -8.05
CA LEU A 68 -9.54 13.66 -6.64
C LEU A 68 -10.41 14.71 -5.96
N ARG A 69 -11.67 14.34 -5.66
CA ARG A 69 -12.55 15.08 -4.77
C ARG A 69 -11.89 15.02 -3.39
N ARG A 70 -10.96 15.96 -3.17
CA ARG A 70 -10.46 16.35 -1.86
C ARG A 70 -11.65 16.92 -1.12
N SER A 71 -12.33 16.10 -0.33
CA SER A 71 -13.13 16.60 0.79
C SER A 71 -12.13 17.16 1.81
N ALA A 72 -11.76 18.42 1.63
CA ALA A 72 -11.23 19.24 2.71
C ALA A 72 -12.41 19.51 3.65
N THR A 73 -12.43 18.87 4.81
CA THR A 73 -13.25 19.33 5.93
C THR A 73 -12.36 20.22 6.77
N VAL A 74 -12.63 21.53 6.68
CA VAL A 74 -12.09 22.57 7.55
C VAL A 74 -13.03 22.64 8.76
N PRO A 75 -12.59 22.42 10.01
CA PRO A 75 -13.41 22.75 11.16
C PRO A 75 -13.34 24.24 11.47
N SER A 76 -14.52 24.85 11.64
CA SER A 76 -14.76 26.23 12.09
C SER A 76 -14.31 26.49 13.52
#